data_AF-A0A7C3WSG1-F1
#
_entry.id   AF-A0A7C3WSG1-F1
#
_cell.length_a   1.000
_cell.length_b   1.000
_cell.length_c   1.000
_cell.angle_alpha   90.00
_cell.angle_beta   90.00
_cell.angle_gamma   90.00
#
_symmetry.space_group_name_H-M   'P 1'
#
loop_
_entity.id
_entity.type
_entity.pdbx_description
1 polymer ?
#
loop_
_entity_poly.entity_id
_entity_poly.type
_entity_poly.pdbx_seq_one_letter_code
_entity_poly.pdbx_strand_id
1 'polypeptide(L)'
;MKRNKGFTLVELLVVMAIISILAAIIVPNVARYIARGRATRALGDIKGIELALTKMVTDANVQNLNYLFNADNIRRNIFNFGDNTPYVLTSQQFQSAIKLYTNTLYALLREGRRVLDGRTDPDLGIAYADILDRDVVMRLGVGYLEDIAFDPWGNLYNIYPGPWAPRSGPIPFRIYMLGEKEKTLPGVSGGRRSDTLTFSTTDPETNLSIEVGFPADKGKLAFIWSNGANMISGQGVYDSNLANPLPGGSYQGSANYADQEEEYKGGGDDINNWDPGQSWMRFYS
;
A
#
# COMPACT_ATOMS: atom_id res chain seq x y z
N MET A 1 30.48 -41.66 -47.82
CA MET A 1 29.81 -40.40 -47.44
C MET A 1 28.46 -40.73 -46.82
N LYS A 2 28.24 -40.47 -45.54
CA LYS A 2 26.91 -40.61 -44.92
C LYS A 2 26.04 -39.43 -45.41
N ARG A 3 24.87 -39.71 -46.01
CA ARG A 3 23.90 -38.66 -46.40
C ARG A 3 23.30 -38.06 -45.13
N ASN A 4 23.58 -36.78 -44.87
CA ASN A 4 22.84 -36.01 -43.88
C ASN A 4 21.41 -35.84 -44.41
N LYS A 5 20.44 -36.51 -43.80
CA LYS A 5 19.02 -36.26 -44.06
C LYS A 5 18.68 -34.88 -43.50
N GLY A 6 18.28 -33.95 -44.35
CA GLY A 6 17.76 -32.64 -43.95
C GLY A 6 16.34 -32.75 -43.42
N PHE A 7 15.96 -31.83 -42.53
CA PHE A 7 14.63 -31.73 -41.95
C PHE A 7 13.62 -31.27 -43.01
N THR A 8 12.40 -31.83 -43.03
CA THR A 8 11.35 -31.38 -43.95
C THR A 8 10.56 -30.21 -43.39
N LEU A 9 10.04 -29.36 -44.27
CA LEU A 9 9.22 -28.20 -43.90
C LEU A 9 7.93 -28.64 -43.19
N VAL A 10 7.36 -29.78 -43.63
CA VAL A 10 6.16 -30.37 -43.00
C VAL A 10 6.44 -30.84 -41.58
N GLU A 11 7.58 -31.50 -41.33
CA GLU A 11 7.97 -31.88 -39.96
C GLU A 11 8.09 -30.67 -39.04
N LEU A 12 8.66 -29.56 -39.53
CA LEU A 12 8.78 -28.33 -38.74
C LEU A 12 7.41 -27.70 -38.45
N LEU A 13 6.49 -27.71 -39.42
CA LEU A 13 5.15 -27.13 -39.26
C LEU A 13 4.32 -27.88 -38.21
N VAL A 14 4.37 -29.21 -38.20
CA VAL A 14 3.64 -30.02 -37.19
C VAL A 14 4.20 -29.75 -35.79
N VAL A 15 5.52 -29.65 -35.65
CA VAL A 15 6.16 -29.35 -34.35
C VAL A 15 5.73 -27.97 -33.85
N MET A 16 5.77 -26.94 -34.70
CA MET A 16 5.32 -25.59 -34.32
C MET A 16 3.84 -25.55 -33.95
N ALA A 17 2.98 -26.31 -34.66
CA ALA A 17 1.56 -26.41 -34.34
C ALA A 17 1.33 -27.00 -32.93
N ILE A 18 2.04 -28.08 -32.58
CA ILE A 18 1.94 -28.71 -31.26
C ILE A 18 2.47 -27.76 -30.17
N ILE A 19 3.63 -27.12 -30.38
CA ILE A 19 4.19 -26.15 -29.42
C ILE A 19 3.22 -24.99 -29.18
N SER A 20 2.57 -24.49 -30.23
CA SER A 20 1.62 -23.37 -30.13
C SER A 20 0.39 -23.74 -29.29
N ILE A 21 -0.16 -24.94 -29.48
CA ILE A 21 -1.29 -25.45 -28.69
C ILE A 21 -0.89 -25.63 -27.22
N LEU A 22 0.28 -26.23 -26.95
CA LEU A 22 0.79 -26.42 -25.59
C LEU A 22 1.05 -25.07 -24.91
N ALA A 23 1.68 -24.13 -25.61
CA ALA A 23 1.97 -22.81 -25.08
C ALA A 23 0.68 -22.05 -24.72
N ALA A 24 -0.37 -22.13 -25.55
CA ALA A 24 -1.65 -21.46 -25.28
C ALA A 24 -2.30 -21.90 -23.96
N ILE A 25 -2.12 -23.16 -23.56
CA ILE A 25 -2.65 -23.69 -22.28
C ILE A 25 -1.71 -23.37 -21.12
N ILE A 26 -0.39 -23.48 -21.34
CA ILE A 26 0.60 -23.38 -20.25
C ILE A 26 0.85 -21.92 -19.84
N VAL A 27 0.97 -21.01 -20.80
CA VAL A 27 1.32 -19.59 -20.54
C VAL A 27 0.40 -18.92 -19.51
N PRO A 28 -0.95 -18.96 -19.62
CA PRO A 28 -1.81 -18.30 -18.64
C PRO A 28 -1.69 -18.94 -17.24
N ASN A 29 -1.54 -20.26 -17.17
CA ASN A 29 -1.38 -20.97 -15.89
C ASN A 29 -0.06 -20.62 -15.20
N VAL A 30 1.04 -20.57 -15.96
CA VAL A 30 2.35 -20.17 -15.44
C VAL A 30 2.34 -18.71 -14.98
N ALA A 31 1.70 -17.82 -15.74
CA ALA A 31 1.55 -16.42 -15.35
C ALA A 31 0.84 -16.26 -14.00
N ARG A 32 -0.29 -16.96 -13.80
CA ARG A 32 -1.01 -16.98 -12.50
C ARG A 32 -0.14 -17.55 -11.37
N TYR A 33 0.59 -18.64 -11.62
CA TYR A 33 1.47 -19.23 -10.62
C TYR A 33 2.58 -18.27 -10.18
N ILE A 34 3.25 -17.61 -11.12
CA ILE A 34 4.27 -16.58 -10.83
C ILE A 34 3.64 -15.44 -10.03
N ALA A 35 2.47 -14.97 -10.42
CA ALA A 35 1.78 -13.86 -9.77
C ALA A 35 1.38 -14.19 -8.31
N ARG A 36 0.87 -15.41 -8.03
CA ARG A 36 0.66 -15.91 -6.66
C ARG A 36 1.96 -15.99 -5.85
N GLY A 37 3.05 -16.43 -6.49
CA GLY A 37 4.38 -16.47 -5.87
C GLY A 37 4.88 -15.09 -5.47
N ARG A 38 4.74 -14.10 -6.37
CA ARG A 38 5.00 -12.69 -6.07
C ARG A 38 4.16 -12.22 -4.89
N ALA A 39 2.86 -12.55 -4.88
CA ALA A 39 2.00 -12.08 -3.81
C ALA A 39 2.35 -12.66 -2.44
N THR A 40 2.67 -13.95 -2.40
CA THR A 40 3.14 -14.63 -1.18
C THR A 40 4.45 -14.04 -0.67
N ARG A 41 5.38 -13.74 -1.57
CA ARG A 41 6.63 -13.05 -1.23
C ARG A 41 6.34 -11.67 -0.63
N ALA A 42 5.50 -10.88 -1.29
CA ALA A 42 5.22 -9.53 -0.82
C ALA A 42 4.58 -9.51 0.58
N LEU A 43 3.67 -10.44 0.85
CA LEU A 43 3.08 -10.57 2.17
C LEU A 43 4.12 -10.94 3.25
N GLY A 44 5.10 -11.78 2.89
CA GLY A 44 6.23 -12.11 3.78
C GLY A 44 7.09 -10.89 4.08
N ASP A 45 7.44 -10.12 3.05
CA ASP A 45 8.25 -8.91 3.16
C ASP A 45 7.55 -7.85 4.03
N ILE A 46 6.26 -7.60 3.78
CA ILE A 46 5.43 -6.67 4.56
C ILE A 46 5.40 -7.07 6.05
N LYS A 47 5.22 -8.35 6.38
CA LYS A 47 5.25 -8.84 7.77
C LYS A 47 6.61 -8.62 8.43
N GLY A 48 7.70 -8.79 7.67
CA GLY A 48 9.05 -8.49 8.14
C GLY A 48 9.22 -7.00 8.49
N ILE A 49 8.71 -6.11 7.64
CA ILE A 49 8.69 -4.67 7.88
C ILE A 49 7.84 -4.34 9.13
N GLU A 50 6.63 -4.90 9.26
CA GLU A 50 5.78 -4.68 10.43
C GLU A 50 6.47 -5.08 11.74
N LEU A 51 7.14 -6.23 11.75
CA LEU A 51 7.87 -6.71 12.92
C LEU A 51 9.04 -5.78 13.27
N ALA A 52 9.78 -5.31 12.26
CA ALA A 52 10.88 -4.38 12.46
C ALA A 52 10.41 -3.02 12.99
N LEU A 53 9.30 -2.48 12.46
CA LEU A 53 8.68 -1.26 12.98
C LEU A 53 8.17 -1.43 14.41
N THR A 54 7.59 -2.59 14.73
CA THR A 54 7.14 -2.91 16.09
C THR A 54 8.31 -2.94 17.08
N LYS A 55 9.43 -3.56 16.68
CA LYS A 55 10.66 -3.55 17.47
C LYS A 55 11.19 -2.14 17.67
N MET A 56 11.21 -1.32 16.62
CA MET A 56 11.67 0.07 16.70
C MET A 56 10.84 0.91 17.68
N VAL A 57 9.52 0.77 17.65
CA VAL A 57 8.61 1.47 18.58
C VAL A 57 8.79 0.99 20.02
N THR A 58 9.03 -0.30 20.20
CA THR A 58 9.34 -0.91 21.50
C THR A 58 10.65 -0.35 22.07
N ASP A 59 11.71 -0.29 21.26
CA ASP A 59 13.02 0.26 21.65
C ASP A 59 12.94 1.75 22.00
N ALA A 60 12.16 2.53 21.23
CA ALA A 60 11.90 3.94 21.52
C ALA A 60 11.07 4.16 22.80
N ASN A 61 10.42 3.11 23.31
CA ASN A 61 9.45 3.16 24.39
C ASN A 61 8.31 4.17 24.10
N VAL A 62 7.73 4.07 22.90
CA VAL A 62 6.59 4.90 22.46
C VAL A 62 5.41 4.03 22.06
N GLN A 63 4.22 4.62 22.00
CA GLN A 63 2.99 3.86 21.73
C GLN A 63 2.72 3.65 20.23
N ASN A 64 3.22 4.53 19.38
CA ASN A 64 3.04 4.48 17.93
C ASN A 64 4.15 5.24 17.21
N LEU A 65 4.22 5.08 15.88
CA LEU A 65 5.28 5.68 15.06
C LEU A 65 5.21 7.21 15.00
N ASN A 66 4.07 7.84 15.28
CA ASN A 66 3.95 9.29 15.18
C ASN A 66 4.88 10.02 16.16
N TYR A 67 5.19 9.41 17.30
CA TYR A 67 6.13 9.98 18.27
C TYR A 67 7.59 10.02 17.78
N LEU A 68 7.93 9.32 16.70
CA LEU A 68 9.24 9.44 16.07
C LEU A 68 9.38 10.74 15.28
N PHE A 69 8.28 11.37 14.92
CA PHE A 69 8.23 12.52 14.03
C PHE A 69 7.89 13.79 14.80
N ASN A 70 8.55 14.89 14.44
CA ASN A 70 8.16 16.21 14.88
C ASN A 70 7.00 16.72 14.01
N ALA A 71 5.77 16.55 14.51
CA ALA A 71 4.56 16.91 13.80
C ALA A 71 4.52 18.40 13.38
N ASP A 72 5.07 19.29 14.21
CA ASP A 72 5.09 20.72 13.91
C ASP A 72 6.03 21.08 12.76
N ASN A 73 7.20 20.44 12.71
CA ASN A 73 8.17 20.66 11.64
C ASN A 73 7.63 20.14 10.30
N ILE A 74 7.03 18.94 10.31
CA ILE A 74 6.38 18.38 9.12
C ILE A 74 5.24 19.30 8.64
N ARG A 75 4.38 19.71 9.57
CA ARG A 75 3.22 20.53 9.27
C ARG A 75 3.60 21.88 8.65
N ARG A 76 4.49 22.63 9.30
CA ARG A 76 4.83 24.00 8.91
C ARG A 76 5.85 24.07 7.78
N ASN A 77 6.90 23.26 7.85
CA ASN A 77 8.03 23.40 6.93
C ASN A 77 7.89 22.53 5.68
N ILE A 78 7.14 21.43 5.74
CA ILE A 78 6.98 20.52 4.59
C ILE A 78 5.64 20.75 3.89
N PHE A 79 4.54 20.77 4.64
CA PHE A 79 3.21 20.92 4.05
C PHE A 79 2.66 22.34 4.05
N ASN A 80 3.41 23.32 4.57
CA ASN A 80 3.04 24.74 4.59
C ASN A 80 1.66 25.02 5.22
N PHE A 81 1.28 24.25 6.23
CA PHE A 81 0.06 24.51 6.98
C PHE A 81 0.25 25.71 7.91
N GLY A 82 -0.60 26.74 7.74
CA GLY A 82 -0.69 27.86 8.68
C GLY A 82 -1.32 27.47 10.02
N ASP A 83 -1.31 28.36 11.00
CA ASP A 83 -1.97 28.09 12.27
C ASP A 83 -3.48 27.98 12.10
N ASN A 84 -4.11 27.00 12.76
CA ASN A 84 -5.53 26.65 12.66
C ASN A 84 -6.03 26.18 11.27
N THR A 85 -5.17 25.86 10.30
CA THR A 85 -5.63 25.25 9.04
C THR A 85 -6.20 23.85 9.27
N PRO A 86 -7.26 23.43 8.53
CA PRO A 86 -7.77 22.06 8.59
C PRO A 86 -6.64 21.03 8.35
N TYR A 87 -6.61 19.97 9.15
CA TYR A 87 -5.57 18.93 9.12
C TYR A 87 -5.75 17.90 7.97
N VAL A 88 -6.45 18.28 6.91
CA VAL A 88 -6.67 17.40 5.75
C VAL A 88 -5.69 17.82 4.65
N LEU A 89 -4.86 16.87 4.23
CA LEU A 89 -3.92 17.06 3.13
C LEU A 89 -4.67 17.28 1.79
N THR A 90 -4.03 17.90 0.82
CA THR A 90 -4.46 17.75 -0.58
C THR A 90 -3.94 16.43 -1.13
N SER A 91 -4.47 15.92 -2.24
CA SER A 91 -3.96 14.68 -2.85
C SER A 91 -2.45 14.73 -3.12
N GLN A 92 -1.94 15.89 -3.57
CA GLN A 92 -0.51 16.09 -3.79
C GLN A 92 0.29 16.07 -2.48
N GLN A 93 -0.21 16.71 -1.42
CA GLN A 93 0.42 16.67 -0.11
C GLN A 93 0.37 15.27 0.51
N PHE A 94 -0.69 14.50 0.26
CA PHE A 94 -0.80 13.11 0.70
C PHE A 94 0.25 12.22 0.03
N GLN A 95 0.43 12.32 -1.30
CA GLN A 95 1.51 11.61 -1.99
C GLN A 95 2.90 12.02 -1.48
N SER A 96 3.09 13.31 -1.23
CA SER A 96 4.34 13.82 -0.64
C SER A 96 4.57 13.29 0.78
N ALA A 97 3.50 13.13 1.57
CA ALA A 97 3.56 12.52 2.89
C ALA A 97 3.93 11.03 2.82
N ILE A 98 3.35 10.28 1.88
CA ILE A 98 3.73 8.88 1.65
C ILE A 98 5.23 8.78 1.37
N LYS A 99 5.75 9.62 0.47
CA LYS A 99 7.18 9.64 0.13
C LYS A 99 8.05 9.97 1.34
N LEU A 100 7.71 11.03 2.07
CA LEU A 100 8.40 11.46 3.28
C LEU A 100 8.48 10.34 4.33
N TYR A 101 7.32 9.77 4.69
CA TYR A 101 7.25 8.73 5.72
C TYR A 101 7.94 7.44 5.27
N THR A 102 7.76 7.06 4.01
CA THR A 102 8.43 5.88 3.44
C THR A 102 9.93 6.04 3.55
N ASN A 103 10.53 7.05 2.93
CA ASN A 103 11.98 7.18 2.91
C ASN A 103 12.57 7.33 4.32
N THR A 104 11.91 8.10 5.20
CA THR A 104 12.37 8.29 6.59
C THR A 104 12.30 7.00 7.39
N LEU A 105 11.22 6.23 7.27
CA LEU A 105 11.10 4.94 7.97
C LEU A 105 12.07 3.91 7.41
N TYR A 106 12.37 3.93 6.11
CA TYR A 106 13.44 3.10 5.54
C TYR A 106 14.81 3.47 6.09
N ALA A 107 15.13 4.76 6.19
CA ALA A 107 16.38 5.23 6.78
C ALA A 107 16.48 4.79 8.26
N LEU A 108 15.41 4.97 9.03
CA LEU A 108 15.33 4.51 10.43
C LEU A 108 15.45 2.99 10.56
N LEU A 109 14.80 2.23 9.68
CA LEU A 109 14.88 0.78 9.69
C LEU A 109 16.30 0.29 9.36
N ARG A 110 17.00 0.93 8.43
CA ARG A 110 18.36 0.54 8.05
C ARG A 110 19.41 0.98 9.07
N GLU A 111 19.25 2.17 9.66
CA GLU A 111 20.35 2.83 10.38
C GLU A 111 20.03 3.17 11.84
N GLY A 112 18.76 3.09 12.23
CA GLY A 112 18.27 3.45 13.55
C GLY A 112 18.64 4.90 13.91
N ARG A 113 19.21 5.12 15.09
CA ARG A 113 19.55 6.48 15.56
C ARG A 113 20.59 7.21 14.72
N ARG A 114 21.37 6.50 13.88
CA ARG A 114 22.42 7.10 13.04
C ARG A 114 21.85 8.04 11.97
N VAL A 115 20.56 7.98 11.66
CA VAL A 115 19.92 8.93 10.74
C VAL A 115 20.09 10.39 11.17
N LEU A 116 20.34 10.63 12.46
CA LEU A 116 20.58 11.97 13.03
C LEU A 116 21.97 12.53 12.69
N ASP A 117 22.89 11.74 12.12
CA ASP A 117 24.26 12.13 11.79
C ASP A 117 24.37 12.95 10.48
N GLY A 118 23.42 13.85 10.22
CA GLY A 118 23.42 14.75 9.05
C GLY A 118 22.97 14.10 7.74
N ARG A 119 22.30 12.95 7.80
CA ARG A 119 21.74 12.32 6.60
C ARG A 119 20.52 13.05 6.09
N THR A 120 20.40 13.07 4.76
CA THR A 120 19.32 13.75 4.05
C THR A 120 18.53 12.76 3.22
N ASP A 121 17.25 13.03 3.11
CA ASP A 121 16.38 12.35 2.18
C ASP A 121 16.87 12.57 0.73
N PRO A 122 17.14 11.50 -0.04
CA PRO A 122 17.70 11.63 -1.38
C PRO A 122 16.73 12.26 -2.38
N ASP A 123 15.43 12.17 -2.11
CA ASP A 123 14.38 12.61 -3.01
C ASP A 123 13.87 14.02 -2.71
N LEU A 124 13.70 14.31 -1.42
CA LEU A 124 13.12 15.55 -0.92
C LEU A 124 14.20 16.55 -0.50
N GLY A 125 15.45 16.11 -0.33
CA GLY A 125 16.56 16.98 0.09
C GLY A 125 16.46 17.48 1.53
N ILE A 126 15.61 16.86 2.36
CA ILE A 126 15.35 17.27 3.75
C ILE A 126 16.29 16.49 4.68
N ALA A 127 16.91 17.14 5.66
CA ALA A 127 17.67 16.42 6.68
C ALA A 127 16.72 15.64 7.60
N TYR A 128 17.01 14.37 7.86
CA TYR A 128 16.16 13.55 8.73
C TYR A 128 16.08 14.12 10.15
N ALA A 129 17.14 14.77 10.61
CA ALA A 129 17.17 15.46 11.90
C ALA A 129 16.15 16.61 12.02
N ASP A 130 15.70 17.20 10.91
CA ASP A 130 14.75 18.31 10.92
C ASP A 130 13.29 17.83 11.07
N ILE A 131 13.00 16.59 10.70
CA ILE A 131 11.64 16.02 10.73
C ILE A 131 11.43 15.02 11.86
N LEU A 132 12.50 14.51 12.47
CA LEU A 132 12.45 13.52 13.54
C LEU A 132 12.50 14.16 14.92
N ASP A 133 11.83 13.52 15.88
CA ASP A 133 12.01 13.84 17.30
C ASP A 133 13.34 13.26 17.78
N ARG A 134 14.29 14.16 18.07
CA ARG A 134 15.64 13.78 18.48
C ARG A 134 15.66 12.97 19.78
N ASP A 135 14.84 13.32 20.76
CA ASP A 135 14.85 12.70 22.09
C ASP A 135 14.31 11.27 22.04
N VAL A 136 13.38 11.02 21.11
CA VAL A 136 12.83 9.69 20.86
C VAL A 136 13.79 8.87 19.99
N VAL A 137 14.27 9.42 18.87
CA VAL A 137 15.12 8.69 17.92
C VAL A 137 16.48 8.31 18.51
N MET A 138 17.02 9.10 19.43
CA MET A 138 18.27 8.75 20.14
C MET A 138 18.16 7.47 20.99
N ARG A 139 16.95 7.04 21.37
CA ARG A 139 16.70 5.80 22.12
C ARG A 139 16.76 4.56 21.24
N LEU A 140 16.68 4.74 19.92
CA LEU A 140 16.72 3.64 18.98
C LEU A 140 18.08 2.94 18.97
N GLY A 141 18.05 1.67 18.58
CA GLY A 141 19.21 0.87 18.23
C GLY A 141 19.91 1.37 16.95
N VAL A 142 20.85 0.57 16.47
CA VAL A 142 21.57 0.80 15.21
C VAL A 142 21.13 -0.23 14.20
N GLY A 143 20.06 0.09 13.45
CA GLY A 143 19.47 -0.80 12.46
C GLY A 143 18.48 -1.82 13.04
N TYR A 144 17.45 -2.08 12.24
CA TYR A 144 16.33 -2.98 12.51
C TYR A 144 16.13 -3.97 11.36
N LEU A 145 16.40 -3.53 10.14
CA LEU A 145 16.27 -4.31 8.92
C LEU A 145 17.32 -3.81 7.90
N GLU A 146 18.43 -4.55 7.75
CA GLU A 146 19.56 -4.15 6.90
C GLU A 146 19.23 -4.31 5.41
N ASP A 147 18.63 -5.45 5.06
CA ASP A 147 18.19 -5.81 3.71
C ASP A 147 16.66 -5.73 3.60
N ILE A 148 16.16 -4.51 3.42
CA ILE A 148 14.74 -4.32 3.11
C ILE A 148 14.52 -4.75 1.67
N ALA A 149 13.76 -5.83 1.49
CA ALA A 149 13.45 -6.35 0.16
C ALA A 149 12.62 -5.34 -0.63
N PHE A 150 12.97 -5.16 -1.90
CA PHE A 150 12.05 -4.56 -2.87
C PHE A 150 10.84 -5.47 -3.03
N ASP A 151 9.71 -4.85 -3.36
CA ASP A 151 8.53 -5.59 -3.73
C ASP A 151 8.80 -6.48 -4.96
N PRO A 152 7.91 -7.44 -5.26
CA PRO A 152 8.10 -8.35 -6.39
C PRO A 152 8.18 -7.68 -7.77
N TRP A 153 7.88 -6.38 -7.86
CA TRP A 153 7.93 -5.56 -9.07
C TRP A 153 9.17 -4.64 -9.11
N GLY A 154 10.00 -4.66 -8.07
CA GLY A 154 11.26 -3.91 -8.00
C GLY A 154 11.14 -2.53 -7.36
N ASN A 155 10.03 -2.21 -6.71
CA ASN A 155 9.78 -0.93 -6.06
C ASN A 155 9.90 -1.04 -4.54
N LEU A 156 10.03 0.11 -3.86
CA LEU A 156 9.92 0.16 -2.40
C LEU A 156 8.45 -0.04 -2.00
N TYR A 157 8.23 -0.75 -0.90
CA TYR A 157 6.95 -0.69 -0.21
C TYR A 157 6.73 0.72 0.32
N ASN A 158 5.55 1.26 0.10
CA ASN A 158 5.12 2.48 0.74
C ASN A 158 4.80 2.19 2.21
N ILE A 159 5.21 3.09 3.10
CA ILE A 159 4.96 2.99 4.53
C ILE A 159 4.35 4.31 5.01
N TYR A 160 3.22 4.21 5.69
CA TYR A 160 2.55 5.35 6.29
C TYR A 160 2.19 5.04 7.76
N PRO A 161 2.58 5.89 8.74
CA PRO A 161 2.34 5.61 10.15
C PRO A 161 0.84 5.64 10.51
N GLY A 162 0.40 4.69 11.34
CA GLY A 162 -1.00 4.56 11.78
C GLY A 162 -1.22 4.94 13.26
N PRO A 163 -2.45 5.29 13.67
CA PRO A 163 -3.62 5.59 12.85
C PRO A 163 -4.00 7.09 12.86
N TRP A 164 -4.25 7.62 11.67
CA TRP A 164 -4.96 8.88 11.48
C TRP A 164 -6.41 8.56 11.13
N ALA A 165 -7.33 8.98 11.99
CA ALA A 165 -8.38 9.83 11.45
C ALA A 165 -7.81 11.25 11.58
N PRO A 166 -7.78 12.08 10.53
CA PRO A 166 -7.76 13.52 10.76
C PRO A 166 -8.88 13.80 11.78
N ARG A 167 -8.67 14.74 12.70
CA ARG A 167 -9.67 15.11 13.73
C ARG A 167 -11.11 15.28 13.19
N SER A 168 -11.28 15.43 11.87
CA SER A 168 -12.57 15.55 11.20
C SER A 168 -12.62 14.96 9.76
N GLY A 169 -11.75 14.03 9.33
CA GLY A 169 -11.75 13.54 7.94
C GLY A 169 -11.71 12.01 7.77
N PRO A 170 -11.97 11.50 6.54
CA PRO A 170 -12.02 10.07 6.25
C PRO A 170 -10.65 9.40 6.30
N ILE A 171 -10.62 8.08 6.47
CA ILE A 171 -9.39 7.29 6.38
C ILE A 171 -9.04 7.10 4.88
N PRO A 172 -7.83 7.47 4.44
CA PRO A 172 -7.39 7.35 3.03
C PRO A 172 -7.29 5.90 2.56
N PHE A 173 -6.86 5.00 3.44
CA PHE A 173 -6.71 3.59 3.10
C PHE A 173 -8.06 2.90 3.26
N ARG A 174 -8.51 2.26 2.18
CA ARG A 174 -9.77 1.54 2.13
C ARG A 174 -9.50 0.05 2.05
N ILE A 175 -10.52 -0.72 2.40
CA ILE A 175 -10.55 -2.17 2.20
C ILE A 175 -11.79 -2.54 1.39
N TYR A 176 -11.67 -3.67 0.72
CA TYR A 176 -12.69 -4.19 -0.17
C TYR A 176 -12.98 -5.62 0.25
N MET A 177 -14.26 -5.95 0.43
CA MET A 177 -14.68 -7.25 0.92
C MET A 177 -15.55 -7.92 -0.14
N LEU A 178 -15.23 -9.16 -0.49
CA LEU A 178 -15.99 -9.95 -1.45
C LEU A 178 -17.21 -10.56 -0.73
N GLY A 179 -18.23 -9.73 -0.53
CA GLY A 179 -19.58 -10.20 -0.26
C GLY A 179 -20.10 -10.08 1.19
N GLU A 180 -21.36 -10.46 1.34
CA GLU A 180 -22.17 -10.24 2.53
C GLU A 180 -21.89 -11.18 3.71
N LYS A 181 -21.00 -12.16 3.61
CA LYS A 181 -20.73 -13.09 4.73
C LYS A 181 -19.50 -12.72 5.55
N GLU A 182 -18.62 -11.88 5.02
CA GLU A 182 -17.38 -11.44 5.68
C GLU A 182 -17.58 -10.10 6.44
N LYS A 183 -18.78 -9.87 6.99
CA LYS A 183 -19.23 -8.55 7.50
C LYS A 183 -18.53 -8.05 8.76
N THR A 184 -17.59 -8.78 9.33
CA THR A 184 -16.87 -8.36 10.54
C THR A 184 -15.45 -7.94 10.20
N LEU A 185 -15.22 -6.63 10.24
CA LEU A 185 -13.87 -6.04 10.26
C LEU A 185 -13.08 -6.67 11.43
N PRO A 186 -11.88 -7.22 11.20
CA PRO A 186 -11.01 -7.64 12.29
C PRO A 186 -10.69 -6.44 13.18
N GLY A 187 -10.75 -6.66 14.50
CA GLY A 187 -10.43 -5.62 15.50
C GLY A 187 -11.59 -4.71 15.90
N VAL A 188 -12.78 -4.83 15.30
CA VAL A 188 -13.96 -4.01 15.68
C VAL A 188 -14.99 -4.84 16.44
N SER A 189 -15.06 -4.63 17.75
CA SER A 189 -16.22 -5.04 18.56
C SER A 189 -17.41 -4.17 18.19
N GLY A 190 -18.33 -4.71 17.38
CA GLY A 190 -19.61 -4.08 17.06
C GLY A 190 -19.67 -3.31 15.74
N GLY A 191 -19.88 -4.04 14.63
CA GLY A 191 -20.52 -3.52 13.42
C GLY A 191 -19.68 -2.57 12.55
N ARG A 192 -19.94 -2.63 11.24
CA ARG A 192 -19.30 -1.84 10.18
C ARG A 192 -19.45 -0.34 10.43
N ARG A 193 -18.39 0.44 10.25
CA ARG A 193 -18.48 1.90 10.06
C ARG A 193 -18.44 2.20 8.57
N SER A 194 -19.55 1.95 7.87
CA SER A 194 -19.77 2.52 6.53
C SER A 194 -19.68 4.04 6.64
N ASP A 195 -19.03 4.68 5.68
CA ASP A 195 -18.99 6.14 5.56
C ASP A 195 -19.37 6.54 4.13
N THR A 196 -19.25 7.83 3.83
CA THR A 196 -19.67 8.42 2.55
C THR A 196 -18.82 7.95 1.36
N LEU A 197 -17.68 7.30 1.60
CA LEU A 197 -16.84 6.67 0.57
C LEU A 197 -17.15 5.18 0.39
N THR A 198 -18.03 4.59 1.21
CA THR A 198 -18.51 3.23 1.00
C THR A 198 -19.64 3.27 -0.02
N PHE A 199 -19.49 2.53 -1.12
CA PHE A 199 -20.48 2.49 -2.20
C PHE A 199 -20.77 1.06 -2.65
N SER A 200 -21.92 0.86 -3.30
CA SER A 200 -22.28 -0.42 -3.91
C SER A 200 -21.84 -0.44 -5.37
N THR A 201 -21.25 -1.56 -5.80
CA THR A 201 -20.90 -1.82 -7.20
C THR A 201 -21.21 -3.27 -7.56
N THR A 202 -21.12 -3.61 -8.84
CA THR A 202 -21.32 -4.98 -9.33
C THR A 202 -19.97 -5.63 -9.54
N ASP A 203 -19.77 -6.81 -8.97
CA ASP A 203 -18.59 -7.63 -9.23
C ASP A 203 -18.55 -8.05 -10.71
N PRO A 204 -17.50 -7.71 -11.49
CA PRO A 204 -17.42 -8.05 -12.90
C PRO A 204 -17.32 -9.55 -13.18
N GLU A 205 -16.86 -10.36 -12.22
CA GLU A 205 -16.70 -11.82 -12.39
C GLU A 205 -17.98 -12.58 -12.05
N THR A 206 -18.62 -12.22 -10.93
CA THR A 206 -19.78 -12.95 -10.41
C THR A 206 -21.12 -12.29 -10.75
N ASN A 207 -21.10 -11.04 -11.22
CA ASN A 207 -22.27 -10.20 -11.48
C ASN A 207 -23.15 -9.97 -10.23
N LEU A 208 -22.57 -10.12 -9.03
CA LEU A 208 -23.24 -9.90 -7.75
C LEU A 208 -23.02 -8.47 -7.25
N SER A 209 -24.00 -7.93 -6.53
CA SER A 209 -23.85 -6.64 -5.85
C SER A 209 -22.91 -6.78 -4.64
N ILE A 210 -21.90 -5.94 -4.58
CA ILE A 210 -20.89 -5.90 -3.51
C ILE A 210 -20.80 -4.49 -2.93
N GLU A 211 -20.50 -4.41 -1.62
CA GLU A 211 -20.16 -3.14 -0.96
C GLU A 211 -18.64 -2.99 -0.93
N VAL A 212 -18.16 -1.83 -1.38
CA VAL A 212 -16.74 -1.56 -1.57
C VAL A 212 -16.33 -0.26 -0.89
N GLY A 213 -15.04 -0.20 -0.54
CA GLY A 213 -14.44 0.98 0.06
C GLY A 213 -14.88 1.18 1.51
N PHE A 214 -14.64 0.21 2.40
CA PHE A 214 -14.74 0.44 3.85
C PHE A 214 -13.46 1.09 4.37
N PRO A 215 -13.50 1.85 5.48
CA PRO A 215 -12.29 2.37 6.10
C PRO A 215 -11.39 1.23 6.58
N ALA A 216 -10.08 1.34 6.33
CA ALA A 216 -9.09 0.38 6.82
C ALA A 216 -9.02 0.36 8.36
N ASP A 217 -8.45 -0.72 8.90
CA ASP A 217 -8.28 -0.90 10.34
C ASP A 217 -7.41 0.20 10.96
N LYS A 218 -7.93 0.82 12.04
CA LYS A 218 -7.23 1.83 12.83
C LYS A 218 -6.24 1.22 13.82
N GLY A 219 -6.27 -0.09 14.06
CA GLY A 219 -5.36 -0.77 14.99
C GLY A 219 -3.93 -0.96 14.47
N LYS A 220 -3.67 -0.64 13.19
CA LYS A 220 -2.38 -0.88 12.56
C LYS A 220 -1.34 0.15 13.00
N LEU A 221 -0.13 -0.35 13.30
CA LEU A 221 1.02 0.51 13.62
C LEU A 221 1.45 1.35 12.41
N ALA A 222 1.44 0.74 11.23
CA ALA A 222 1.68 1.38 9.96
C ALA A 222 0.82 0.72 8.89
N PHE A 223 0.40 1.49 7.90
CA PHE A 223 -0.13 1.00 6.64
C PHE A 223 1.06 0.77 5.71
N ILE A 224 1.27 -0.49 5.29
CA ILE A 224 2.36 -0.88 4.40
C ILE A 224 1.76 -1.56 3.17
N TRP A 225 2.18 -1.11 1.98
CA TRP A 225 1.70 -1.68 0.72
C TRP A 225 2.69 -1.57 -0.42
N SER A 226 2.55 -2.45 -1.40
CA SER A 226 3.13 -2.31 -2.73
C SER A 226 2.09 -1.70 -3.68
N ASN A 227 2.54 -0.94 -4.67
CA ASN A 227 1.68 -0.41 -5.73
C ASN A 227 1.47 -1.40 -6.90
N GLY A 228 1.93 -2.64 -6.80
CA GLY A 228 1.80 -3.61 -7.88
C GLY A 228 2.64 -3.29 -9.12
N ALA A 229 2.34 -3.96 -10.24
CA ALA A 229 2.93 -3.72 -11.55
C ALA A 229 2.44 -2.42 -12.20
N ASN A 230 1.17 -2.06 -11.96
CA ASN A 230 0.57 -0.86 -12.55
C ASN A 230 0.98 0.44 -11.83
N MET A 231 1.69 0.34 -10.69
CA MET A 231 2.14 1.48 -9.88
C MET A 231 0.99 2.30 -9.26
N ILE A 232 -0.21 1.74 -9.19
CA ILE A 232 -1.42 2.37 -8.66
C ILE A 232 -1.97 1.50 -7.52
N SER A 233 -2.15 2.08 -6.33
CA SER A 233 -2.83 1.33 -5.27
C SER A 233 -4.31 1.23 -5.57
N GLY A 234 -4.78 0.01 -5.78
CA GLY A 234 -6.19 -0.32 -5.99
C GLY A 234 -7.07 -0.09 -4.76
N GLN A 235 -6.46 0.18 -3.60
CA GLN A 235 -7.14 0.32 -2.31
C GLN A 235 -6.91 1.64 -1.57
N GLY A 236 -6.05 2.52 -2.08
CA GLY A 236 -5.99 3.90 -1.61
C GLY A 236 -7.14 4.70 -2.21
N VAL A 237 -7.94 5.38 -1.38
CA VAL A 237 -8.93 6.38 -1.85
C VAL A 237 -8.83 7.59 -0.95
N TYR A 238 -8.29 8.68 -1.47
CA TYR A 238 -8.10 9.90 -0.71
C TYR A 238 -8.96 11.05 -1.22
N ASP A 239 -10.10 11.33 -0.58
CA ASP A 239 -10.96 12.45 -0.95
C ASP A 239 -10.72 13.69 -0.08
N SER A 240 -10.18 14.75 -0.70
CA SER A 240 -10.01 16.06 -0.07
C SER A 240 -11.33 16.83 0.14
N ASN A 241 -12.41 16.50 -0.58
CA ASN A 241 -13.70 17.17 -0.48
C ASN A 241 -14.50 16.79 0.78
N LEU A 242 -14.15 15.68 1.43
CA LEU A 242 -14.74 15.25 2.70
C LEU A 242 -14.14 15.95 3.94
N ALA A 243 -13.31 16.97 3.73
CA ALA A 243 -12.73 17.81 4.77
C ALA A 243 -13.69 18.87 5.35
N ASN A 244 -14.87 19.06 4.74
CA ASN A 244 -15.84 20.08 5.17
C ASN A 244 -17.16 19.44 5.65
N PRO A 245 -17.54 19.61 6.92
CA PRO A 245 -18.91 19.35 7.34
C PRO A 245 -19.80 20.49 6.83
N LEU A 246 -20.56 20.27 5.75
CA LEU A 246 -21.68 21.17 5.44
C LEU A 246 -22.80 20.97 6.48
N PRO A 247 -23.47 22.05 6.93
CA PRO A 247 -24.72 21.91 7.66
C PRO A 247 -25.76 21.25 6.73
N GLY A 248 -26.15 20.01 7.03
CA GLY A 248 -27.13 19.25 6.23
C GLY A 248 -26.54 18.39 5.10
N GLY A 249 -25.26 18.02 5.19
CA GLY A 249 -24.44 17.44 4.11
C GLY A 249 -24.99 16.22 3.36
N SER A 250 -25.27 16.43 2.07
CA SER A 250 -25.19 15.41 1.03
C SER A 250 -23.79 15.46 0.41
N TYR A 251 -23.09 14.34 0.41
CA TYR A 251 -21.72 14.21 -0.10
C TYR A 251 -21.78 13.75 -1.56
N GLN A 252 -21.12 14.48 -2.48
CA GLN A 252 -20.91 14.05 -3.87
C GLN A 252 -19.45 14.27 -4.25
N GLY A 253 -18.74 13.17 -4.51
CA GLY A 253 -17.36 13.17 -4.98
C GLY A 253 -16.61 11.92 -4.54
N SER A 254 -15.91 11.29 -5.48
CA SER A 254 -14.86 10.29 -5.24
C SER A 254 -13.57 10.94 -5.72
N ALA A 255 -12.52 10.92 -4.91
CA ALA A 255 -11.18 11.09 -5.44
C ALA A 255 -10.69 9.72 -5.89
N ASN A 256 -10.94 9.42 -7.16
CA ASN A 256 -10.17 8.39 -7.84
C ASN A 256 -8.70 8.85 -7.83
N TYR A 257 -7.76 7.95 -7.51
CA TYR A 257 -6.49 8.02 -8.23
C TYR A 257 -6.90 8.06 -9.71
N ALA A 258 -6.64 9.18 -10.40
CA ALA A 258 -7.01 9.30 -11.81
C ALA A 258 -6.52 8.03 -12.53
N ASP A 259 -7.39 7.45 -13.36
CA ASP A 259 -7.10 6.26 -14.16
C ASP A 259 -7.07 4.91 -13.43
N GLN A 260 -7.76 4.75 -12.28
CA GLN A 260 -7.98 3.41 -11.73
C GLN A 260 -8.97 2.63 -12.62
N GLU A 261 -8.44 1.70 -13.40
CA GLU A 261 -9.23 0.83 -14.27
C GLU A 261 -10.27 0.07 -13.44
N GLU A 262 -11.45 -0.13 -14.02
CA GLU A 262 -12.57 -0.78 -13.33
C GLU A 262 -12.21 -2.20 -12.87
N GLU A 263 -11.33 -2.88 -13.59
CA GLU A 263 -10.80 -4.19 -13.20
C GLU A 263 -9.99 -4.13 -11.90
N TYR A 264 -9.21 -3.08 -11.64
CA TYR A 264 -8.40 -2.92 -10.41
C TYR A 264 -9.13 -2.15 -9.30
N LYS A 265 -10.44 -1.93 -9.43
CA LYS A 265 -11.25 -1.32 -8.36
C LYS A 265 -11.51 -2.34 -7.27
N GLY A 266 -10.87 -2.11 -6.13
CA GLY A 266 -11.01 -2.93 -4.95
C GLY A 266 -9.90 -3.92 -4.73
N GLY A 267 -8.68 -3.41 -4.88
CA GLY A 267 -7.47 -4.19 -5.01
C GLY A 267 -7.18 -4.49 -6.46
N GLY A 268 -5.97 -5.00 -6.69
CA GLY A 268 -5.49 -5.41 -8.00
C GLY A 268 -4.32 -6.34 -7.82
N ASP A 269 -3.23 -5.95 -8.45
CA ASP A 269 -1.91 -6.49 -8.17
C ASP A 269 -1.28 -5.90 -6.89
N ASP A 270 -1.84 -4.84 -6.30
CA ASP A 270 -1.37 -4.24 -5.05
C ASP A 270 -1.62 -5.12 -3.82
N ILE A 271 -0.68 -5.13 -2.88
CA ILE A 271 -0.69 -5.99 -1.69
C ILE A 271 -0.41 -5.15 -0.47
N ASN A 272 -1.19 -5.34 0.58
CA ASN A 272 -1.14 -4.50 1.78
C ASN A 272 -1.40 -5.30 3.07
N ASN A 273 -1.06 -4.71 4.22
CA ASN A 273 -1.23 -5.34 5.55
C ASN A 273 -2.57 -5.03 6.24
N TRP A 274 -3.37 -4.12 5.70
CA TRP A 274 -4.59 -3.62 6.33
C TRP A 274 -5.86 -4.18 5.72
N ASP A 275 -5.78 -4.89 4.59
CA ASP A 275 -6.88 -5.64 4.00
C ASP A 275 -6.87 -7.10 4.47
N PRO A 276 -7.74 -7.45 5.44
CA PRO A 276 -7.82 -8.81 5.94
C PRO A 276 -8.62 -9.75 5.04
N GLY A 277 -9.46 -9.19 4.15
CA GLY A 277 -10.21 -9.95 3.17
C GLY A 277 -9.33 -10.46 2.04
N GLN A 278 -8.05 -10.00 2.00
CA GLN A 278 -7.09 -10.36 0.98
C GLN A 278 -7.70 -10.19 -0.41
N SER A 279 -8.40 -9.08 -0.66
CA SER A 279 -9.14 -8.84 -1.89
C SER A 279 -8.25 -8.92 -3.13
N TRP A 280 -6.95 -8.64 -2.96
CA TRP A 280 -5.90 -8.87 -3.96
C TRP A 280 -5.83 -10.32 -4.46
N MET A 281 -6.18 -11.33 -3.65
CA MET A 281 -6.15 -12.74 -4.04
C MET A 281 -7.07 -13.06 -5.22
N ARG A 282 -8.16 -12.32 -5.43
CA ARG A 282 -9.07 -12.58 -6.56
C ARG A 282 -8.35 -12.51 -7.90
N PHE A 283 -7.44 -11.55 -8.05
CA PHE A 283 -6.67 -11.31 -9.29
C PHE A 283 -5.62 -12.37 -9.57
N TYR A 284 -5.19 -13.07 -8.53
CA TYR A 284 -4.20 -14.12 -8.63
C TYR A 284 -4.84 -15.51 -8.67
N SER A 285 -6.15 -15.62 -8.44
CA SER A 285 -6.89 -16.89 -8.35
C SER A 285 -7.22 -17.53 -9.70
#